data_AF-A0AA37S4H7-F1
#
_entry.id   AF-A0AA37S4H7-F1
#
_cell.length_a   1.000
_cell.length_b   1.000
_cell.length_c   1.000
_cell.angle_alpha   90.00
_cell.angle_beta   90.00
_cell.angle_gamma   90.00
#
_symmetry.space_group_name_H-M   'P 1'
#
loop_
_entity.id
_entity.type
_entity.pdbx_description
1 polymer ?
#
loop_
_entity_poly.entity_id
_entity_poly.type
_entity_poly.pdbx_seq_one_letter_code
_entity_poly.pdbx_strand_id
1 'polypeptide(L)'
;MAYLIPMKNKQQGVVLITALIMVIAVTGIAVTLMSSSSIDIKITNSAQEREVAENELIGEVQRMIADEASNGATNQFFLTPEEVTTMASGNEKGMVIAEHNDMQSRMINLNKGVLDLECPRRFSFTAGISCNMVQVSTTIEYGSKSKHQLTIVTGVAQEMASLSKGI
;
A
#
# COMPACT_ATOMS: atom_id res chain seq x y z
N MET A 1 -40.93 33.08 -30.74
CA MET A 1 -41.51 33.11 -32.10
C MET A 1 -40.65 32.24 -32.99
N ALA A 2 -41.12 31.03 -33.29
CA ALA A 2 -40.39 30.07 -34.10
C ALA A 2 -40.55 30.46 -35.58
N TYR A 3 -39.46 30.88 -36.22
CA TYR A 3 -39.42 31.11 -37.65
C TYR A 3 -39.44 29.76 -38.38
N LEU A 4 -40.61 29.34 -38.83
CA LEU A 4 -40.76 28.25 -39.79
C LEU A 4 -40.53 28.82 -41.20
N ILE A 5 -39.37 28.52 -41.77
CA ILE A 5 -38.97 28.92 -43.13
C ILE A 5 -39.68 27.98 -44.13
N PRO A 6 -40.26 28.51 -45.23
CA PRO A 6 -41.06 27.72 -46.18
C PRO A 6 -40.20 26.69 -46.93
N MET A 7 -40.72 25.45 -47.03
CA MET A 7 -40.05 24.32 -47.68
C MET A 7 -39.97 24.51 -49.20
N LYS A 8 -38.75 24.69 -49.71
CA LYS A 8 -38.43 24.63 -51.14
C LYS A 8 -38.38 23.16 -51.56
N ASN A 9 -39.46 22.68 -52.19
CA ASN A 9 -39.79 21.27 -52.45
C ASN A 9 -38.91 20.55 -53.50
N LYS A 10 -37.64 20.94 -53.65
CA LYS A 10 -36.71 20.42 -54.68
C LYS A 10 -35.39 19.83 -54.15
N GLN A 11 -35.17 19.80 -52.83
CA GLN A 11 -33.94 19.27 -52.21
C GLN A 11 -34.18 18.42 -50.95
N GLN A 12 -35.31 17.70 -50.86
CA GLN A 12 -35.67 16.93 -49.65
C GLN A 12 -34.72 15.74 -49.36
N GLY A 13 -34.07 15.15 -50.39
CA GLY A 13 -33.15 14.02 -50.19
C GLY A 13 -31.82 14.42 -49.51
N VAL A 14 -31.29 15.60 -49.82
CA VAL A 14 -29.99 16.05 -49.29
C VAL A 14 -30.08 16.37 -47.80
N VAL A 15 -31.17 16.98 -47.36
CA VAL A 15 -31.39 17.34 -45.94
C VAL A 15 -31.47 16.10 -45.04
N LEU A 16 -32.07 15.02 -45.53
CA LEU A 16 -32.19 13.78 -44.76
C LEU A 16 -30.81 13.12 -44.56
N ILE A 17 -29.97 13.12 -45.60
CA ILE A 17 -28.63 12.56 -45.55
C ILE A 17 -27.74 13.38 -44.61
N THR A 18 -27.80 14.72 -44.68
CA THR A 18 -26.99 15.58 -43.79
C THR A 18 -27.42 15.45 -42.33
N ALA A 19 -28.72 15.34 -42.07
CA ALA A 19 -29.23 15.06 -40.73
C ALA A 19 -28.73 13.70 -40.20
N LEU A 20 -28.76 12.66 -41.04
CA LEU A 20 -28.26 11.33 -40.67
C LEU A 20 -26.77 11.34 -40.30
N ILE A 21 -25.93 12.03 -41.09
CA ILE A 21 -24.49 12.16 -40.82
C ILE A 21 -24.26 12.87 -39.48
N MET A 22 -24.99 13.95 -39.21
CA MET A 22 -24.89 14.68 -37.94
C MET A 22 -25.29 13.81 -36.75
N VAL A 23 -26.37 13.03 -36.86
CA VAL A 23 -26.81 12.13 -35.79
C VAL A 23 -25.73 11.09 -35.48
N ILE A 24 -25.18 10.43 -36.51
CA ILE A 24 -24.13 9.42 -36.34
C ILE A 24 -22.90 10.04 -35.65
N ALA A 25 -22.47 11.22 -36.10
CA ALA A 25 -21.34 11.93 -35.50
C ALA A 25 -21.57 12.24 -34.01
N VAL A 26 -22.74 12.81 -33.66
CA VAL A 26 -23.08 13.15 -32.27
C VAL A 26 -23.19 11.90 -31.40
N THR A 27 -23.81 10.83 -31.89
CA THR A 27 -23.89 9.56 -31.15
C THR A 27 -22.52 8.93 -30.92
N GLY A 28 -21.61 9.04 -31.89
CA GLY A 28 -20.24 8.54 -31.76
C GLY A 28 -19.48 9.26 -30.64
N ILE A 29 -19.58 10.58 -30.59
CA ILE A 29 -18.95 11.40 -29.53
C ILE A 29 -19.59 11.08 -28.16
N ALA A 30 -20.91 10.92 -28.10
CA ALA A 30 -21.58 10.59 -26.85
C ALA A 30 -21.12 9.25 -26.27
N VAL A 31 -21.01 8.21 -27.10
CA VAL A 31 -20.56 6.88 -26.67
C VAL A 31 -19.09 6.91 -26.23
N THR A 32 -18.21 7.62 -26.94
CA THR A 32 -16.80 7.72 -26.55
C THR A 32 -16.64 8.46 -25.22
N LEU A 33 -17.39 9.56 -25.02
CA LEU A 33 -17.39 10.29 -23.75
C LEU A 33 -17.88 9.43 -22.59
N MET A 34 -19.02 8.74 -22.74
CA MET A 34 -19.55 7.85 -21.69
C MET A 34 -18.59 6.68 -21.38
N SER A 35 -17.93 6.15 -22.41
CA SER A 35 -16.93 5.09 -22.26
C SER A 35 -15.72 5.59 -21.46
N SER A 36 -15.20 6.78 -21.79
CA SER A 36 -14.08 7.40 -21.05
C SER A 36 -14.43 7.61 -19.59
N SER A 37 -15.58 8.21 -19.29
CA SER A 37 -16.01 8.46 -17.91
C SER A 37 -16.17 7.18 -17.09
N SER A 38 -16.62 6.08 -17.72
CA SER A 38 -16.76 4.78 -17.05
C SER A 38 -15.40 4.18 -16.67
N ILE A 39 -14.37 4.44 -17.48
CA ILE A 39 -12.99 4.02 -17.19
C ILE A 39 -12.43 4.87 -16.06
N ASP A 40 -12.61 6.19 -16.13
CA ASP A 40 -12.10 7.12 -15.11
C ASP A 40 -12.68 6.80 -13.73
N ILE A 41 -13.99 6.51 -13.62
CA ILE A 41 -14.62 6.11 -12.36
C ILE A 41 -13.99 4.85 -11.77
N LYS A 42 -13.70 3.84 -12.61
CA LYS A 42 -13.04 2.61 -12.13
C LYS A 42 -11.63 2.88 -11.63
N ILE A 43 -10.89 3.74 -12.32
CA ILE A 43 -9.54 4.14 -11.91
C ILE A 43 -9.61 4.88 -10.56
N THR A 44 -10.52 5.84 -10.40
CA THR A 44 -10.70 6.57 -9.15
C THR A 44 -11.13 5.65 -8.01
N ASN A 45 -12.00 4.67 -8.26
CA ASN A 45 -12.38 3.69 -7.22
C ASN A 45 -11.21 2.79 -6.82
N SER A 46 -10.44 2.27 -7.78
CA SER A 46 -9.24 1.49 -7.45
C SER A 46 -8.18 2.32 -6.72
N ALA A 47 -8.05 3.61 -7.04
CA ALA A 47 -7.17 4.52 -6.31
C ALA A 47 -7.65 4.74 -4.86
N GLN A 48 -8.96 4.95 -4.65
CA GLN A 48 -9.53 5.07 -3.30
C GLN A 48 -9.36 3.78 -2.49
N GLU A 49 -9.62 2.60 -3.09
CA GLU A 49 -9.41 1.32 -2.41
C GLU A 49 -7.94 1.13 -1.98
N ARG A 50 -6.99 1.56 -2.82
CA ARG A 50 -5.57 1.55 -2.45
C ARG A 50 -5.26 2.52 -1.31
N GLU A 51 -5.79 3.74 -1.34
CA GLU A 51 -5.55 4.74 -0.29
C GLU A 51 -6.11 4.28 1.06
N VAL A 52 -7.28 3.68 1.07
CA VAL A 52 -7.86 3.07 2.28
C VAL A 52 -6.97 1.95 2.81
N ALA A 53 -6.54 1.03 1.93
CA ALA A 53 -5.64 -0.06 2.31
C ALA A 53 -4.28 0.44 2.82
N GLU A 54 -3.74 1.52 2.25
CA GLU A 54 -2.49 2.13 2.70
C GLU A 54 -2.65 2.76 4.10
N ASN A 55 -3.75 3.47 4.35
CA ASN A 55 -4.04 4.03 5.67
C ASN A 55 -4.25 2.95 6.73
N GLU A 56 -4.95 1.87 6.40
CA GLU A 56 -5.11 0.71 7.28
C GLU A 56 -3.77 0.06 7.60
N LEU A 57 -2.93 -0.13 6.57
CA LEU A 57 -1.61 -0.74 6.72
C LEU A 57 -0.65 0.11 7.56
N ILE A 58 -0.67 1.44 7.41
CA ILE A 58 0.09 2.36 8.26
C ILE A 58 -0.40 2.28 9.71
N GLY A 59 -1.72 2.23 9.91
CA GLY A 59 -2.33 2.04 11.22
C GLY A 59 -1.88 0.73 11.88
N GLU A 60 -1.85 -0.36 11.11
CA GLU A 60 -1.40 -1.66 11.60
C GLU A 60 0.09 -1.66 11.96
N VAL A 61 0.95 -1.03 11.14
CA VAL A 61 2.37 -0.88 11.46
C VAL A 61 2.57 -0.13 12.78
N GLN A 62 1.83 0.96 13.01
CA GLN A 62 1.91 1.71 14.26
C GLN A 62 1.37 0.91 15.44
N ARG A 63 0.25 0.19 15.26
CA ARG A 63 -0.34 -0.67 16.27
C ARG A 63 0.62 -1.77 16.70
N MET A 64 1.21 -2.48 15.75
CA MET A 64 2.19 -3.54 16.00
C MET A 64 3.43 -2.98 16.71
N ILE A 65 3.97 -1.84 16.28
CA ILE A 65 5.12 -1.22 16.97
C ILE A 65 4.77 -0.82 18.40
N ALA A 66 3.58 -0.26 18.63
CA ALA A 66 3.13 0.13 19.96
C ALA A 66 2.88 -1.09 20.87
N ASP A 67 2.34 -2.17 20.32
CA ASP A 67 2.13 -3.44 21.03
C ASP A 67 3.46 -4.05 21.46
N GLU A 68 4.42 -4.15 20.54
CA GLU A 68 5.79 -4.60 20.83
C GLU A 68 6.50 -3.69 21.83
N ALA A 69 6.34 -2.36 21.72
CA ALA A 69 6.88 -1.43 22.70
C ALA A 69 6.25 -1.61 24.09
N SER A 70 4.96 -1.95 24.17
CA SER A 70 4.26 -2.22 25.42
C SER A 70 4.71 -3.52 26.10
N ASN A 71 5.20 -4.49 25.31
CA ASN A 71 5.78 -5.74 25.79
C ASN A 71 7.15 -5.54 26.47
N GLY A 72 7.76 -4.36 26.39
CA GLY A 72 8.98 -4.01 27.12
C GLY A 72 10.11 -5.02 26.86
N ALA A 73 10.65 -5.63 27.92
CA ALA A 73 11.78 -6.57 27.84
C ALA A 73 11.48 -7.89 27.10
N THR A 74 10.21 -8.22 26.84
CA THR A 74 9.80 -9.40 26.04
C THR A 74 9.49 -9.07 24.58
N ASN A 75 9.84 -7.86 24.13
CA ASN A 75 9.66 -7.42 22.74
C ASN A 75 10.47 -8.27 21.75
N GLN A 76 9.85 -8.62 20.63
CA GLN A 76 10.44 -9.41 19.55
C GLN A 76 11.58 -8.67 18.82
N PHE A 77 11.64 -7.34 18.90
CA PHE A 77 12.74 -6.52 18.35
C PHE A 77 14.08 -6.72 19.07
N PHE A 78 14.13 -7.44 20.19
CA PHE A 78 15.39 -7.81 20.85
C PHE A 78 15.97 -9.14 20.37
N LEU A 79 15.25 -9.88 19.52
CA LEU A 79 15.66 -11.20 19.06
C LEU A 79 16.90 -11.11 18.16
N THR A 80 17.84 -12.02 18.38
CA THR A 80 19.05 -12.14 17.56
C THR A 80 18.73 -12.70 16.16
N PRO A 81 19.64 -12.53 15.17
CA PRO A 81 19.41 -13.06 13.83
C PRO A 81 19.16 -14.58 13.79
N GLU A 82 19.82 -15.33 14.67
CA GLU A 82 19.65 -16.78 14.78
C GLU A 82 18.27 -17.15 15.34
N GLU A 83 17.82 -16.45 16.38
CA GLU A 83 16.48 -16.65 16.96
C GLU A 83 15.37 -16.29 15.97
N VAL A 84 15.52 -15.20 15.22
CA VAL A 84 14.54 -14.82 14.19
C VAL A 84 14.51 -15.86 13.07
N THR A 85 15.67 -16.35 12.62
CA THR A 85 15.74 -17.35 11.53
C THR A 85 15.20 -18.72 11.95
N THR A 86 15.49 -19.13 13.20
CA THR A 86 14.98 -20.40 13.76
C THR A 86 13.47 -20.35 13.95
N MET A 87 12.92 -19.26 14.49
CA MET A 87 11.48 -19.08 14.65
C MET A 87 10.75 -18.85 13.32
N ALA A 88 11.42 -18.30 12.31
CA ALA A 88 10.91 -18.25 10.94
C ALA A 88 10.83 -19.63 10.26
N SER A 89 11.31 -20.71 10.90
CA SER A 89 11.33 -22.07 10.33
C SER A 89 11.98 -22.14 8.94
N GLY A 90 13.02 -21.33 8.70
CA GLY A 90 13.70 -21.25 7.41
C GLY A 90 12.93 -20.48 6.31
N ASN A 91 11.86 -19.75 6.66
CA ASN A 91 11.16 -18.90 5.71
C ASN A 91 11.98 -17.63 5.40
N GLU A 92 12.38 -17.45 4.14
CA GLU A 92 13.13 -16.28 3.66
C GLU A 92 12.36 -14.96 3.86
N LYS A 93 11.03 -15.01 4.03
CA LYS A 93 10.18 -13.85 4.31
C LYS A 93 10.22 -13.39 5.77
N GLY A 94 10.87 -14.13 6.66
CA GLY A 94 10.99 -13.79 8.08
C GLY A 94 9.90 -14.36 8.99
N MET A 95 10.08 -14.11 10.29
CA MET A 95 9.21 -14.55 11.39
C MET A 95 7.92 -13.72 11.43
N VAL A 96 6.77 -14.35 11.63
CA VAL A 96 5.51 -13.61 11.83
C VAL A 96 5.48 -13.06 13.26
N ILE A 97 5.33 -11.74 13.40
CA ILE A 97 5.33 -11.06 14.71
C ILE A 97 3.95 -10.57 15.12
N ALA A 98 3.07 -10.28 14.15
CA ALA A 98 1.69 -9.88 14.38
C ALA A 98 0.80 -10.29 13.20
N GLU A 99 -0.45 -10.63 13.50
CA GLU A 99 -1.50 -10.92 12.53
C GLU A 99 -2.79 -10.22 12.96
N HIS A 100 -3.39 -9.45 12.05
CA HIS A 100 -4.60 -8.69 12.33
C HIS A 100 -5.41 -8.47 11.06
N ASN A 101 -6.69 -8.90 11.05
CA ASN A 101 -7.60 -8.71 9.92
C ASN A 101 -6.97 -9.08 8.56
N ASP A 102 -6.39 -10.29 8.45
CA ASP A 102 -5.72 -10.80 7.23
C ASP A 102 -4.41 -10.07 6.85
N MET A 103 -4.00 -9.07 7.63
CA MET A 103 -2.67 -8.47 7.52
C MET A 103 -1.65 -9.28 8.31
N GLN A 104 -0.48 -9.48 7.71
CA GLN A 104 0.63 -10.17 8.35
C GLN A 104 1.85 -9.27 8.42
N SER A 105 2.36 -9.04 9.63
CA SER A 105 3.64 -8.39 9.89
C SER A 105 4.73 -9.44 10.06
N ARG A 106 5.74 -9.40 9.19
CA ARG A 106 6.87 -10.31 9.19
C ARG A 106 8.17 -9.58 9.49
N MET A 107 8.95 -10.09 10.43
CA MET A 107 10.22 -9.52 10.84
C MET A 107 11.40 -10.35 10.33
N ILE A 108 12.41 -9.65 9.83
CA ILE A 108 13.75 -10.18 9.62
C ILE A 108 14.75 -9.34 10.41
N ASN A 109 15.80 -9.98 10.89
CA ASN A 109 16.91 -9.27 11.52
C ASN A 109 17.97 -8.96 10.45
N LEU A 110 18.42 -7.71 10.37
CA LEU A 110 19.39 -7.24 9.39
C LEU A 110 20.82 -7.18 9.93
N ASN A 111 21.04 -7.51 11.22
CA ASN A 111 22.37 -7.56 11.81
C ASN A 111 23.21 -8.66 11.14
N LYS A 112 24.31 -8.27 10.50
CA LYS A 112 25.26 -9.19 9.86
C LYS A 112 26.48 -9.37 10.75
N GLY A 113 26.45 -10.39 11.60
CA GLY A 113 27.56 -10.80 12.46
C GLY A 113 27.39 -10.47 13.94
N VAL A 114 28.43 -10.74 14.72
CA VAL A 114 28.49 -10.55 16.19
C VAL A 114 28.88 -9.12 16.61
N LEU A 115 29.01 -8.21 15.64
CA LEU A 115 29.45 -6.86 15.92
C LEU A 115 28.27 -6.01 16.38
N ASP A 116 28.46 -5.34 17.52
CA ASP A 116 27.58 -4.31 18.00
C ASP A 116 27.46 -3.18 16.96
N LEU A 117 26.27 -3.03 16.38
CA LEU A 117 26.00 -1.92 15.47
C LEU A 117 25.76 -0.64 16.28
N GLU A 118 26.44 0.43 15.89
CA GLU A 118 26.18 1.75 16.46
C GLU A 118 24.77 2.21 16.08
N CYS A 119 24.00 2.64 17.08
CA CYS A 119 22.66 3.14 16.85
C CYS A 119 22.65 4.41 16.00
N PRO A 120 21.70 4.55 15.06
CA PRO A 120 21.46 5.81 14.36
C PRO A 120 21.26 6.94 15.38
N ARG A 121 21.96 8.05 15.18
CA ARG A 121 22.05 9.14 16.16
C ARG A 121 20.67 9.75 16.45
N ARG A 122 20.15 9.59 17.67
CA ARG A 122 19.06 10.43 18.21
C ARG A 122 19.60 11.54 19.12
N PHE A 123 20.46 11.21 20.11
CA PHE A 123 21.17 12.15 20.98
C PHE A 123 22.49 11.52 21.48
N SER A 124 23.61 11.78 20.79
CA SER A 124 25.00 11.33 21.14
C SER A 124 25.23 9.81 21.29
N PHE A 125 26.46 9.37 21.02
CA PHE A 125 26.89 8.00 21.32
C PHE A 125 26.96 7.81 22.84
N THR A 126 26.25 6.81 23.35
CA THR A 126 26.44 6.33 24.72
C THR A 126 27.30 5.07 24.66
N ALA A 127 28.49 5.13 25.25
CA ALA A 127 29.40 4.00 25.25
C ALA A 127 28.74 2.78 25.93
N GLY A 128 28.72 1.64 25.23
CA GLY A 128 28.11 0.40 25.72
C GLY A 128 26.65 0.17 25.32
N ILE A 129 26.07 1.03 24.47
CA ILE A 129 24.75 0.79 23.87
C ILE A 129 24.92 0.38 22.40
N SER A 130 24.32 -0.75 22.05
CA SER A 130 24.35 -1.37 20.72
C SER A 130 22.95 -1.44 20.15
N CYS A 131 22.81 -1.44 18.82
CA CYS A 131 21.50 -1.52 18.17
C CYS A 131 21.23 -2.86 17.51
N ASN A 132 19.99 -3.34 17.70
CA ASN A 132 19.41 -4.37 16.88
C ASN A 132 18.62 -3.74 15.73
N MET A 133 19.08 -3.99 14.50
CA MET A 133 18.43 -3.49 13.29
C MET A 133 17.50 -4.58 12.78
N VAL A 134 16.20 -4.36 12.93
CA VAL A 134 15.18 -5.27 12.44
C VAL A 134 14.35 -4.60 11.37
N GLN A 135 13.91 -5.39 10.39
CA GLN A 135 13.02 -4.93 9.33
C GLN A 135 11.70 -5.69 9.46
N VAL A 136 10.61 -4.94 9.53
CA VAL A 136 9.25 -5.48 9.55
C VAL A 136 8.56 -5.15 8.23
N SER A 137 8.11 -6.19 7.54
CA SER A 137 7.30 -6.12 6.33
C SER A 137 5.85 -6.46 6.69
N THR A 138 4.96 -5.48 6.64
CA THR A 138 3.52 -5.69 6.85
C THR A 138 2.82 -5.69 5.51
N THR A 139 1.96 -6.68 5.29
CA THR A 139 1.29 -6.89 4.00
C THR A 139 -0.22 -6.93 4.16
N ILE A 140 -0.93 -6.27 3.25
CA ILE A 140 -2.38 -6.33 3.09
C ILE A 140 -2.74 -6.65 1.63
N GLU A 141 -3.80 -7.43 1.43
CA GLU A 141 -4.38 -7.67 0.12
C GLU A 141 -5.61 -6.77 -0.09
N TYR A 142 -5.73 -6.14 -1.26
CA TYR A 142 -6.79 -5.19 -1.55
C TYR A 142 -7.35 -5.35 -2.98
N GLY A 143 -8.50 -4.75 -3.21
CA GLY A 143 -9.23 -4.78 -4.47
C GLY A 143 -10.14 -6.00 -4.64
N SER A 144 -10.92 -5.98 -5.71
CA SER A 144 -11.90 -7.04 -6.01
C SER A 144 -11.25 -8.43 -6.11
N LYS A 145 -11.53 -9.29 -5.13
CA LYS A 145 -10.98 -10.65 -4.93
C LYS A 145 -9.49 -10.70 -4.51
N SER A 146 -9.01 -9.72 -3.75
CA SER A 146 -7.66 -9.74 -3.16
C SER A 146 -6.55 -9.92 -4.21
N LYS A 147 -6.74 -9.31 -5.39
CA LYS A 147 -5.79 -9.46 -6.52
C LYS A 147 -4.56 -8.56 -6.41
N HIS A 148 -4.63 -7.54 -5.58
CA HIS A 148 -3.55 -6.60 -5.38
C HIS A 148 -3.01 -6.76 -3.97
N GLN A 149 -1.69 -6.57 -3.84
CA GLN A 149 -1.01 -6.66 -2.57
C GLN A 149 -0.22 -5.37 -2.34
N LEU A 150 -0.31 -4.84 -1.13
CA LEU A 150 0.49 -3.72 -0.68
C LEU A 150 1.35 -4.19 0.50
N THR A 151 2.65 -3.91 0.42
CA THR A 151 3.59 -4.23 1.49
C THR A 151 4.32 -2.96 1.92
N ILE A 152 4.25 -2.64 3.21
CA ILE A 152 5.04 -1.58 3.82
C ILE A 152 6.20 -2.22 4.55
N VAL A 153 7.41 -1.77 4.21
CA VAL A 153 8.66 -2.21 4.85
C VAL A 153 9.12 -1.11 5.78
N THR A 154 9.19 -1.43 7.06
CA THR A 154 9.62 -0.50 8.13
C THR A 154 10.90 -1.02 8.76
N GLY A 155 11.91 -0.16 8.87
CA GLY A 155 13.12 -0.46 9.65
C GLY A 155 12.96 0.03 11.09
N VAL A 156 13.23 -0.83 12.07
CA VAL A 156 13.25 -0.50 13.49
C VAL A 156 14.67 -0.68 14.00
N ALA A 157 15.20 0.35 14.66
CA ALA A 157 16.47 0.32 15.36
C ALA A 157 16.20 0.28 16.87
N GLN A 158 16.45 -0.87 17.50
CA GLN A 158 16.20 -1.09 18.92
C GLN A 158 17.50 -0.99 19.71
N GLU A 159 17.57 -0.08 20.68
CA GLU A 159 18.72 0.09 21.56
C GLU A 159 18.79 -1.05 22.59
N MET A 160 19.99 -1.59 22.83
CA MET A 160 20.29 -2.69 23.75
C MET A 160 21.53 -2.36 24.58
N ALA A 161 21.50 -2.66 25.89
CA ALA A 161 22.67 -2.48 26.78
C ALA A 161 23.64 -3.68 26.76
N SER A 162 23.24 -4.81 26.17
CA SER A 162 24.09 -5.99 25.98
C SER A 162 23.52 -6.88 24.86
N LEU A 163 24.35 -7.73 24.26
CA LEU A 163 23.97 -8.76 23.25
C LEU A 163 22.87 -9.73 23.72
N SER A 164 22.46 -9.66 25.00
CA SER A 164 21.41 -10.46 25.59
C SER A 164 20.49 -9.58 26.45
N LYS A 165 19.30 -9.32 25.89
CA LYS A 165 18.11 -8.69 26.49
C LYS A 165 18.13 -7.19 26.72
N GLY A 166 16.98 -6.60 26.38
CA GLY A 166 16.66 -5.18 26.54
C GLY A 166 16.80 -4.69 27.98
N ILE A 167 16.94 -3.37 28.09
CA ILE A 167 16.99 -2.64 29.36
C ILE A 167 15.65 -2.65 30.10
#